data_AF-A0A2T0GY87-F1
#
_entry.id   AF-A0A2T0GY87-F1
#
_cell.length_a   1.000
_cell.length_b   1.000
_cell.length_c   1.000
_cell.angle_alpha   90.00
_cell.angle_beta   90.00
_cell.angle_gamma   90.00
#
_symmetry.space_group_name_H-M   'P 1'
#
loop_
_entity.id
_entity.type
_entity.pdbx_description
1 polymer ?
#
loop_
_entity_poly.entity_id
_entity_poly.type
_entity_poly.pdbx_seq_one_letter_code
_entity_poly.pdbx_strand_id
1 'polypeptide(L)'
;MPFTATKLLLIGDSAELERFRDWARRVGFRLVGGVDPEVRYVIADEDVLDGNCTPEQGHWLARARAIGLECLSPATGRSRLCRILEGRVPEEQERGRLLIGGR
;
A
#
# COMPACT_ATOMS: atom_id res chain seq x y z
N MET A 1 3.27 16.37 11.95
CA MET A 1 3.23 16.37 10.47
C MET A 1 2.21 15.33 10.05
N PRO A 2 1.28 15.61 9.12
CA PRO A 2 0.19 14.68 8.85
C PRO A 2 0.76 13.40 8.22
N PHE A 3 0.43 12.26 8.83
CA PHE A 3 0.78 10.93 8.35
C PHE A 3 0.25 10.77 6.92
N THR A 4 1.10 10.94 5.91
CA THR A 4 0.74 10.73 4.51
C THR A 4 0.28 9.29 4.34
N ALA A 5 -1.02 9.12 4.05
CA ALA A 5 -1.60 7.84 3.69
C ALA A 5 -0.74 7.21 2.59
N THR A 6 -0.20 6.03 2.86
CA THR A 6 0.72 5.35 1.94
C THR A 6 -0.02 5.07 0.63
N LYS A 7 0.53 5.54 -0.50
CA LYS A 7 -0.05 5.36 -1.83
C LYS A 7 0.33 3.99 -2.39
N LEU A 8 -0.67 3.28 -2.90
CA LEU A 8 -0.54 1.98 -3.56
C LEU A 8 -1.04 2.09 -5.01
N LEU A 9 -0.31 1.49 -5.93
CA LEU A 9 -0.78 1.25 -7.29
C LEU A 9 -1.28 -0.19 -7.41
N LEU A 10 -2.44 -0.38 -8.03
CA LEU A 10 -3.03 -1.68 -8.32
C LEU A 10 -3.01 -1.92 -9.83
N ILE A 11 -2.51 -3.07 -10.28
CA ILE A 11 -2.43 -3.42 -11.71
C ILE A 11 -3.11 -4.78 -11.92
N GLY A 12 -4.23 -4.77 -12.63
CA GLY A 12 -5.07 -5.95 -12.85
C GLY A 12 -6.55 -5.67 -12.58
N ASP A 13 -7.35 -6.71 -12.73
CA ASP A 13 -8.81 -6.67 -12.62
C ASP A 13 -9.39 -7.96 -12.01
N SER A 14 -8.53 -8.82 -11.45
CA SER A 14 -9.00 -10.05 -10.81
C SER A 14 -9.88 -9.77 -9.60
N ALA A 15 -10.76 -10.74 -9.30
CA ALA A 15 -11.56 -10.71 -8.08
C ALA A 15 -10.70 -10.69 -6.81
N GLU A 16 -9.48 -11.23 -6.86
CA GLU A 16 -8.56 -11.16 -5.73
C GLU A 16 -8.04 -9.73 -5.52
N LEU A 17 -7.65 -9.05 -6.60
CA LEU A 17 -7.21 -7.66 -6.55
C LEU A 17 -8.32 -6.73 -6.07
N GLU A 18 -9.57 -6.98 -6.46
CA GLU A 18 -10.72 -6.23 -5.98
C GLU A 18 -10.96 -6.44 -4.47
N ARG A 19 -10.79 -7.67 -3.96
CA ARG A 19 -10.83 -7.93 -2.51
C ARG A 19 -9.72 -7.21 -1.77
N PHE A 20 -8.52 -7.19 -2.34
CA PHE A 20 -7.39 -6.44 -1.79
C PHE A 20 -7.67 -4.93 -1.79
N ARG A 21 -8.21 -4.40 -2.89
CA ARG A 21 -8.57 -2.98 -3.07
C ARG A 21 -9.53 -2.53 -1.97
N ASP A 22 -10.60 -3.28 -1.74
CA ASP A 22 -11.58 -2.98 -0.71
C ASP A 22 -10.95 -3.00 0.69
N TRP A 23 -10.15 -4.02 0.99
CA TRP A 23 -9.40 -4.09 2.25
C TRP A 23 -8.46 -2.89 2.44
N ALA A 24 -7.66 -2.55 1.43
CA ALA A 24 -6.69 -1.47 1.47
C ALA A 24 -7.35 -0.11 1.75
N ARG A 25 -8.52 0.13 1.14
CA ARG A 25 -9.33 1.33 1.42
C ARG A 25 -9.83 1.37 2.86
N ARG A 26 -10.31 0.23 3.38
CA ARG A 26 -10.83 0.12 4.75
C ARG A 26 -9.77 0.41 5.81
N VAL A 27 -8.52 0.01 5.56
CA VAL A 27 -7.40 0.26 6.50
C VAL A 27 -6.72 1.62 6.31
N GLY A 28 -7.15 2.42 5.33
CA GLY A 28 -6.70 3.80 5.14
C GLY A 28 -5.55 4.00 4.14
N PHE A 29 -5.24 3.02 3.29
CA PHE A 29 -4.30 3.22 2.18
C PHE A 29 -4.94 4.06 1.06
N ARG A 30 -4.13 4.88 0.38
CA ARG A 30 -4.59 5.65 -0.78
C ARG A 30 -4.28 4.87 -2.05
N LEU A 31 -5.30 4.56 -2.83
CA LEU A 31 -5.13 3.87 -4.11
C LEU A 31 -4.98 4.91 -5.22
N VAL A 32 -4.01 4.71 -6.10
CA VAL A 32 -3.78 5.57 -7.27
C VAL A 32 -3.89 4.79 -8.57
N GLY A 33 -4.28 5.47 -9.64
CA GLY A 33 -4.44 4.89 -10.98
C GLY A 33 -3.21 5.01 -11.89
N GLY A 34 -2.04 5.34 -11.35
CA GLY A 34 -0.82 5.49 -12.15
C GLY A 34 0.45 5.48 -11.30
N VAL A 35 1.58 5.29 -11.98
CA VAL A 35 2.91 5.35 -11.36
C VAL A 35 3.25 6.82 -11.10
N ASP A 36 3.17 7.20 -9.82
CA ASP A 36 3.50 8.52 -9.27
C ASP A 36 4.69 8.37 -8.29
N PRO A 37 5.59 9.36 -8.17
CA PRO A 37 6.74 9.29 -7.27
C PRO A 37 6.39 9.06 -5.79
N GLU A 38 5.16 9.34 -5.37
CA GLU A 38 4.72 9.08 -4.00
C GLU A 38 4.18 7.64 -3.80
N VAL A 39 4.06 6.83 -4.87
CA VAL A 39 3.71 5.40 -4.77
C VAL A 39 4.82 4.66 -4.05
N ARG A 40 4.46 3.90 -3.01
CA ARG A 40 5.41 3.11 -2.22
C ARG A 40 5.40 1.63 -2.56
N TYR A 41 4.26 1.11 -3.02
CA TYR A 41 4.10 -0.29 -3.37
C TYR A 41 3.22 -0.43 -4.60
N VAL A 42 3.58 -1.40 -5.44
CA VAL A 42 2.75 -1.83 -6.56
C VAL A 42 2.23 -3.23 -6.25
N ILE A 43 0.92 -3.39 -6.30
CA ILE A 43 0.24 -4.66 -6.13
C ILE A 43 -0.33 -5.04 -7.49
N ALA A 44 0.13 -6.14 -8.06
CA ALA A 44 -0.31 -6.62 -9.36
C ALA A 44 -0.87 -8.04 -9.23
N ASP A 45 -1.80 -8.39 -10.11
CA ASP A 45 -2.26 -9.77 -10.23
C ASP A 45 -1.11 -10.72 -10.57
N GLU A 46 -1.21 -11.98 -10.13
CA GLU A 46 -0.20 -13.00 -10.42
C GLU A 46 -0.03 -13.19 -11.93
N ASP A 47 -1.14 -13.23 -12.68
CA ASP A 47 -1.14 -13.22 -14.14
C ASP A 47 -0.29 -12.07 -14.71
N VAL A 48 -0.45 -10.87 -14.16
CA VAL A 48 0.31 -9.70 -14.62
C VAL A 48 1.79 -9.80 -14.29
N LEU A 49 2.12 -10.33 -13.11
CA LEU A 49 3.50 -10.55 -12.69
C LEU A 49 4.21 -11.62 -13.54
N ASP A 50 3.46 -12.63 -13.98
CA ASP A 50 3.90 -13.71 -14.86
C ASP A 50 3.94 -13.31 -16.34
N GLY A 51 3.49 -12.10 -16.67
CA GLY A 51 3.51 -11.54 -18.02
C GLY A 51 2.26 -11.82 -18.85
N ASN A 52 1.26 -12.51 -18.28
CA ASN A 52 -0.07 -12.62 -18.85
C ASN A 52 -0.86 -11.32 -18.58
N CYS A 53 -0.51 -10.26 -19.31
CA CYS A 53 -1.06 -8.93 -19.12
C CYS A 53 -1.38 -8.23 -20.43
N THR A 54 -2.25 -7.23 -20.34
CA THR A 54 -2.48 -6.29 -21.45
C THR A 54 -1.25 -5.39 -21.65
N PRO A 55 -1.07 -4.80 -22.85
CA PRO A 55 0.03 -3.87 -23.11
C PRO A 55 0.09 -2.70 -22.12
N GLU A 56 -1.07 -2.20 -21.68
CA GLU A 56 -1.15 -1.11 -20.70
C GLU A 56 -0.67 -1.57 -19.31
N GLN A 57 -1.13 -2.72 -18.82
CA GLN A 57 -0.69 -3.30 -17.55
C GLN A 57 0.82 -3.58 -17.56
N GLY A 58 1.33 -4.15 -18.66
CA GLY A 58 2.77 -4.38 -18.85
C GLY A 58 3.58 -3.09 -18.85
N HIS A 59 3.06 -2.02 -19.47
CA HIS A 59 3.68 -0.69 -19.42
C HIS A 59 3.79 -0.15 -17.99
N TRP A 60 2.71 -0.23 -17.20
CA TRP A 60 2.73 0.22 -15.81
C TRP A 60 3.68 -0.61 -14.94
N LEU A 61 3.69 -1.93 -15.11
CA LEU A 61 4.59 -2.83 -14.39
C LEU A 61 6.06 -2.54 -14.73
N ALA A 62 6.38 -2.35 -16.01
CA ALA A 62 7.72 -2.00 -16.45
C ALA A 62 8.16 -0.64 -15.90
N ARG A 63 7.28 0.37 -15.91
CA ARG A 63 7.58 1.69 -15.34
C ARG A 63 7.83 1.63 -13.84
N ALA A 64 7.02 0.88 -13.10
CA ALA A 64 7.20 0.68 -11.66
C ALA A 64 8.57 0.05 -11.36
N ARG A 65 8.93 -1.03 -12.08
CA ARG A 65 10.23 -1.69 -11.92
C ARG A 65 11.41 -0.78 -12.31
N ALA A 66 11.25 0.03 -13.36
CA ALA A 66 12.28 0.96 -13.82
C ALA A 66 12.65 2.03 -12.78
N ILE A 67 11.70 2.43 -11.93
CA ILE A 67 11.94 3.37 -10.81
C ILE A 67 12.27 2.65 -9.49
N GLY A 68 12.49 1.33 -9.52
CA GLY A 68 12.88 0.54 -8.36
C GLY A 68 11.74 0.20 -7.40
N LEU A 69 10.47 0.34 -7.82
CA LEU A 69 9.35 -0.11 -6.99
C LEU A 69 9.21 -1.62 -7.03
N GLU A 70 8.98 -2.19 -5.84
CA GLU A 70 8.68 -3.61 -5.72
C GLU A 70 7.23 -3.88 -6.15
N CYS A 71 7.07 -4.85 -7.05
CA CYS A 71 5.79 -5.31 -7.54
C CYS A 71 5.44 -6.63 -6.87
N LEU A 72 4.33 -6.67 -6.14
CA LEU A 72 3.92 -7.76 -5.28
C LEU A 72 2.58 -8.36 -5.71
N SER A 73 2.39 -9.66 -5.50
CA SER A 73 1.06 -10.27 -5.61
C SER A 73 0.12 -9.75 -4.51
N PRO A 74 -1.21 -9.85 -4.65
CA PRO A 74 -2.14 -9.36 -3.64
C PRO A 74 -1.94 -10.04 -2.28
N ALA A 75 -1.68 -11.35 -2.27
CA ALA A 75 -1.37 -12.12 -1.06
C ALA A 75 -0.09 -11.63 -0.36
N THR A 76 1.01 -11.45 -1.12
CA THR A 76 2.29 -10.97 -0.57
C THR A 76 2.19 -9.52 -0.10
N GLY A 77 1.55 -8.68 -0.92
CA GLY A 77 1.28 -7.28 -0.61
C GLY A 77 0.50 -7.13 0.68
N ARG A 78 -0.56 -7.93 0.86
CA ARG A 78 -1.38 -7.90 2.07
C ARG A 78 -0.57 -8.29 3.29
N SER A 79 0.20 -9.37 3.22
CA SER A 79 1.04 -9.83 4.33
C SER A 79 2.06 -8.76 4.74
N ARG A 80 2.72 -8.13 3.76
CA ARG A 80 3.70 -7.08 4.02
C ARG A 80 3.07 -5.82 4.61
N LEU A 81 1.92 -5.39 4.09
CA LEU A 81 1.20 -4.22 4.58
C LEU A 81 0.57 -4.46 5.96
N CYS A 82 0.05 -5.65 6.24
CA CYS A 82 -0.39 -6.04 7.59
C CYS A 82 0.75 -5.89 8.59
N ARG A 83 1.95 -6.41 8.27
CA ARG A 83 3.12 -6.26 9.15
C ARG A 83 3.51 -4.80 9.37
N ILE A 84 3.33 -3.93 8.37
CA ILE A 84 3.55 -2.49 8.51
C ILE A 84 2.49 -1.88 9.44
N LEU A 85 1.23 -2.29 9.34
CA LEU A 85 0.16 -1.81 10.22
C LEU A 85 0.34 -2.31 11.66
N GLU A 86 0.75 -3.56 11.84
CA GLU A 86 1.06 -4.16 13.15
C GLU A 86 2.33 -3.54 13.77
N GLY A 87 3.31 -3.15 12.94
CA GLY A 87 4.46 -2.34 13.37
C GLY A 87 4.13 -0.84 13.51
N ARG A 88 2.96 -0.39 13.05
CA ARG A 88 2.37 0.93 13.27
C ARG A 88 1.31 0.85 14.38
N VAL A 89 1.60 0.16 15.48
CA VAL A 89 0.93 0.53 16.74
C VAL A 89 1.28 2.01 16.96
N PRO A 90 0.32 2.93 17.10
CA PRO A 90 0.64 4.29 17.46
C PRO A 90 1.19 4.28 18.89
N GLU A 91 2.52 4.25 19.02
CA GLU A 91 3.17 5.04 20.06
C GLU A 91 2.92 6.51 19.71
N GLU A 92 1.78 7.03 20.15
CA GLU A 92 1.72 8.38 20.71
C GLU A 92 0.39 8.62 21.42
N GLN A 93 0.54 8.91 22.72
CA GLN A 93 -0.11 10.04 23.36
C GLN A 93 -1.42 9.78 24.11
N GLU A 94 -1.33 9.05 25.21
CA GLU A 94 -1.94 9.53 26.47
C GLU A 94 -0.90 10.38 27.24
N ARG A 95 -0.51 11.52 26.65
CA ARG A 95 -0.13 12.70 27.45
C ARG A 95 -1.42 13.23 28.09
N GLY A 96 -1.88 12.51 29.11
CA GLY A 96 -3.09 12.78 29.87
C GLY A 96 -2.85 12.95 31.37
N ARG A 97 -1.61 13.18 31.82
CA ARG A 97 -1.32 13.65 33.18
C ARG A 97 -0.19 14.67 33.16
N LEU A 98 -0.54 15.90 32.83
CA LEU A 98 0.11 17.07 33.41
C LEU A 98 -0.94 17.74 34.30
N LEU A 99 -0.46 18.34 35.40
CA LEU A 99 -1.17 19.14 36.42
C LEU A 99 -1.71 18.26 37.59
N ILE A 100 -1.38 18.41 38.89
CA ILE A 100 -0.77 19.49 39.70
C ILE A 100 -0.32 18.91 41.07
N GLY A 101 0.77 19.44 41.64
CA GLY A 101 0.94 19.60 43.10
C GLY A 101 1.77 18.52 43.82
N GLY A 102 2.72 18.83 44.68
CA GLY A 102 3.15 20.11 45.22
C GLY A 102 4.01 19.85 46.47
N ARG A 103 5.14 20.56 46.53
CA ARG A 103 6.04 20.80 47.67
C ARG A 103 6.66 19.62 48.39
#